data_AF-A0A645ANB4-F1
#
_entry.id   AF-A0A645ANB4-F1
#
_cell.length_a   1.000
_cell.length_b   1.000
_cell.length_c   1.000
_cell.angle_alpha   90.00
_cell.angle_beta   90.00
_cell.angle_gamma   90.00
#
_symmetry.space_group_name_H-M   'P 1'
#
loop_
_entity.id
_entity.type
_entity.pdbx_description
1 polymer ?
#
loop_
_entity_poly.entity_id
_entity_poly.type
_entity_poly.pdbx_seq_one_letter_code
_entity_poly.pdbx_strand_id
1 'polypeptide(L)'
;MDDKGHPLDGIPFHPYYTVHDIFGVCVFLFIFSAVVFFAPEFGGYFLEYNNFIPADPLQTPNHIAPVWYFTPFYSMLRAITGEMMYALIACVVLGAGFGIFKSKLPSLVKGVVAVAAVVAIALMLSIDAKFWGVVVMGGAVIILFFLPWLDQSPARSIRYRPSWHKWLYAVFVVWFVVLAYLGVQPPSPIGERVSQVGTLFYFGFFLLMPWWSRLGEPKPVPDRVTFAAH
;
A
#
# COMPACT_ATOMS: atom_id res chain seq x y z
N MET A 1 33.93 13.44 -0.47
CA MET A 1 34.17 14.06 0.84
C MET A 1 35.29 15.07 0.66
N ASP A 2 35.40 16.07 1.53
CA ASP A 2 36.61 16.90 1.59
C ASP A 2 37.79 16.06 2.13
N ASP A 3 38.99 16.65 2.14
CA ASP A 3 40.20 16.00 2.64
C ASP A 3 40.13 15.65 4.15
N LYS A 4 39.07 16.08 4.85
CA LYS A 4 38.81 15.85 6.27
C LYS A 4 37.67 14.84 6.50
N GLY A 5 37.14 14.24 5.43
CA GLY A 5 36.06 13.24 5.52
C GLY A 5 34.65 13.83 5.63
N HIS A 6 34.45 15.14 5.44
CA HIS A 6 33.12 15.73 5.45
C HIS A 6 32.42 15.60 4.08
N PRO A 7 31.09 15.38 4.05
CA PRO A 7 30.32 15.42 2.81
C PRO A 7 30.40 16.81 2.16
N LEU A 8 30.79 16.87 0.88
CA LEU A 8 30.96 18.13 0.14
C LEU A 8 29.63 18.86 -0.13
N ASP A 9 28.51 18.14 -0.09
CA ASP A 9 27.15 18.64 -0.33
C ASP A 9 26.31 18.70 0.97
N GLY A 10 26.93 18.42 2.12
CA GLY A 10 26.24 18.39 3.41
C GLY A 10 26.46 19.66 4.23
N ILE A 11 25.46 20.02 5.03
CA ILE A 11 25.60 21.01 6.11
C ILE A 11 25.49 20.29 7.47
N PRO A 12 26.06 20.86 8.55
CA PRO A 12 25.91 20.29 9.88
C PRO A 12 24.44 20.07 10.26
N PHE A 13 24.16 18.95 10.94
CA PHE A 13 22.79 18.65 11.38
C PHE A 13 22.24 19.74 12.31
N HIS A 14 23.05 20.12 13.31
CA HIS A 14 22.76 21.23 14.21
C HIS A 14 23.52 22.49 13.76
N PRO A 15 22.88 23.67 13.74
CA PRO A 15 21.50 23.94 14.13
C PRO A 15 20.48 23.77 12.99
N TYR A 16 20.92 23.64 11.74
CA TYR A 16 20.06 23.79 10.55
C TYR A 16 18.84 22.87 10.54
N TYR A 17 19.06 21.55 10.61
CA TYR A 17 17.97 20.58 10.62
C TYR A 17 17.27 20.55 11.97
N THR A 18 17.99 20.74 13.08
CA THR A 18 17.35 20.80 14.41
C THR A 18 16.31 21.90 14.51
N VAL A 19 16.63 23.12 14.07
CA VAL A 19 15.70 24.26 14.12
C VAL A 19 14.53 24.07 13.15
N HIS A 20 14.82 23.61 11.93
CA HIS A 20 13.78 23.28 10.94
C HIS A 20 12.80 22.22 11.46
N ASP A 21 13.32 21.15 12.06
CA ASP A 21 12.52 20.04 12.56
C ASP A 21 11.72 20.44 13.81
N ILE A 22 12.29 21.24 14.71
CA ILE A 22 11.57 21.81 15.87
C ILE A 22 10.39 22.66 15.39
N PHE A 23 10.56 23.48 14.35
CA PHE A 23 9.45 24.24 13.79
C PHE A 23 8.33 23.31 13.30
N GLY A 24 8.67 22.25 12.54
CA GLY A 24 7.72 21.24 12.10
C GLY A 24 7.01 20.53 13.26
N VAL A 25 7.75 20.18 14.33
CA VAL A 25 7.21 19.58 15.56
C VAL A 25 6.26 20.54 16.27
N CYS A 26 6.60 21.83 16.38
CA CYS A 26 5.72 22.83 16.99
C CYS A 26 4.39 22.96 16.23
N VAL A 27 4.44 23.02 14.89
CA VAL A 27 3.22 23.06 14.05
C VAL A 27 2.41 21.77 14.21
N PHE A 28 3.06 20.61 14.19
CA PHE A 28 2.39 19.32 14.42
C PHE A 28 1.71 19.28 15.79
N LEU A 29 2.42 19.65 16.87
CA LEU A 29 1.90 19.65 18.24
C LEU A 29 0.77 20.65 18.42
N PHE A 30 0.81 21.80 17.73
CA PHE A 30 -0.29 22.77 17.72
C PHE A 30 -1.57 22.14 17.14
N ILE A 31 -1.49 21.53 15.96
CA ILE A 31 -2.64 20.86 15.31
C ILE A 31 -3.11 19.66 16.14
N PHE A 32 -2.18 18.84 16.63
CA PHE A 32 -2.47 17.70 17.50
C PHE A 32 -3.21 18.13 18.77
N SER A 33 -2.74 19.18 19.43
CA SER A 33 -3.38 19.72 20.63
C SER A 33 -4.77 20.29 20.28
N ALA A 34 -4.90 20.97 19.15
CA ALA A 34 -6.21 21.46 18.71
C ALA A 34 -7.22 20.32 18.52
N VAL A 35 -6.80 19.19 17.94
CA VAL A 35 -7.64 17.98 17.85
C VAL A 35 -7.97 17.45 19.24
N VAL A 36 -6.98 17.23 20.11
CA VAL A 36 -7.19 16.62 21.44
C VAL A 36 -8.13 17.48 22.30
N PHE A 37 -7.98 18.80 22.29
CA PHE A 37 -8.74 19.68 23.16
C PHE A 37 -10.09 20.13 22.57
N PHE A 38 -10.22 20.25 21.24
CA PHE A 38 -11.43 20.81 20.62
C PHE A 38 -12.23 19.82 19.77
N ALA A 39 -11.63 18.71 19.30
CA ALA A 39 -12.32 17.72 18.47
C ALA A 39 -11.82 16.27 18.71
N PRO A 40 -11.80 15.77 19.96
CA PRO A 40 -11.17 14.49 20.30
C PRO A 40 -11.83 13.27 19.64
N GLU A 41 -13.14 13.34 19.37
CA GLU A 41 -13.87 12.26 18.67
C GLU A 41 -13.67 12.31 17.15
N PHE A 42 -13.45 13.51 16.60
CA PHE A 42 -13.36 13.80 15.16
C PHE A 42 -14.45 13.11 14.32
N GLY A 43 -15.71 13.24 14.76
CA GLY A 43 -16.85 12.61 14.08
C GLY A 43 -16.88 11.08 14.17
N GLY A 44 -16.24 10.50 15.18
CA GLY A 44 -16.18 9.06 15.43
C GLY A 44 -14.99 8.35 14.78
N TYR A 45 -14.12 9.06 14.04
CA TYR A 45 -12.93 8.46 13.43
C TYR A 45 -11.81 8.20 14.46
N PHE A 46 -11.68 9.03 15.49
CA PHE A 46 -10.66 8.84 16.53
C PHE A 46 -11.18 8.08 17.74
N LEU A 47 -12.33 8.51 18.26
CA LEU A 47 -13.02 7.83 19.36
C LEU A 47 -14.36 7.33 18.87
N GLU A 48 -14.44 6.03 18.63
CA GLU A 48 -15.65 5.37 18.17
C GLU A 48 -16.70 5.31 19.29
N TYR A 49 -17.94 5.73 18.98
CA TYR A 49 -19.03 5.77 19.96
C TYR A 49 -19.25 4.41 20.65
N ASN A 50 -19.13 3.32 19.90
CA ASN A 50 -19.31 1.96 20.43
C ASN A 50 -18.35 1.62 21.57
N ASN A 51 -17.18 2.26 21.66
CA ASN A 51 -16.18 2.00 22.69
C ASN A 51 -16.46 2.77 24.00
N PHE A 52 -17.49 3.61 24.05
CA PHE A 52 -17.98 4.21 25.31
C PHE A 52 -19.00 3.33 26.04
N ILE A 53 -19.49 2.27 25.39
CA ILE A 53 -20.41 1.30 25.98
C ILE A 53 -19.58 0.14 26.53
N PRO A 54 -19.84 -0.34 27.77
CA PRO A 54 -19.16 -1.52 28.30
C PRO A 54 -19.32 -2.74 27.38
N ALA A 55 -18.26 -3.53 27.24
CA ALA A 55 -18.27 -4.69 26.36
C ALA A 55 -19.30 -5.75 26.81
N ASP A 56 -20.12 -6.22 25.87
CA ASP A 56 -21.05 -7.34 26.06
C ASP A 56 -20.69 -8.50 25.12
N PRO A 57 -20.25 -9.67 25.63
CA PRO A 57 -19.94 -10.84 24.81
C PRO A 57 -21.13 -11.43 24.03
N LEU A 58 -22.36 -11.10 24.42
CA LEU A 58 -23.59 -11.63 23.81
C LEU A 58 -24.21 -10.67 22.78
N GLN A 59 -23.68 -9.44 22.65
CA GLN A 59 -24.22 -8.42 21.77
C GLN A 59 -23.12 -7.77 20.92
N THR A 60 -23.21 -7.92 19.60
CA THR A 60 -22.36 -7.16 18.66
C THR A 60 -23.07 -5.87 18.24
N PRO A 61 -22.39 -4.70 18.26
CA PRO A 61 -22.98 -3.45 17.75
C PRO A 61 -23.38 -3.55 16.28
N ASN A 62 -24.45 -2.84 15.89
CA ASN A 62 -24.99 -2.88 14.52
C ASN A 62 -24.00 -2.39 13.45
N HIS A 63 -23.12 -1.44 13.80
CA HIS A 63 -22.09 -0.92 12.91
C HIS A 63 -20.74 -0.96 13.61
N ILE A 64 -19.96 -2.00 13.33
CA ILE A 64 -18.61 -2.19 13.86
C ILE A 64 -17.60 -2.05 12.71
N ALA A 65 -16.74 -1.05 12.82
CA ALA A 65 -15.62 -0.82 11.92
C ALA A 65 -14.33 -0.86 12.75
N PRO A 66 -13.18 -1.18 12.15
CA PRO A 66 -11.91 -0.98 12.82
C PRO A 66 -11.53 0.50 12.82
N VAL A 67 -10.55 0.83 13.67
CA VAL A 67 -9.86 2.12 13.65
C VAL A 67 -9.41 2.53 12.24
N TRP A 68 -9.55 3.82 11.94
CA TRP A 68 -9.44 4.38 10.58
C TRP A 68 -8.15 4.04 9.81
N TYR A 69 -7.03 3.85 10.50
CA TYR A 69 -5.75 3.50 9.85
C TYR A 69 -5.67 2.02 9.44
N PHE A 70 -6.59 1.16 9.91
CA PHE A 70 -6.72 -0.24 9.48
C PHE A 70 -7.80 -0.45 8.42
N THR A 71 -8.66 0.54 8.17
CA THR A 71 -9.81 0.38 7.27
C THR A 71 -9.44 0.07 5.81
N PRO A 72 -8.34 0.54 5.21
CA PRO A 72 -7.97 0.14 3.84
C PRO A 72 -7.73 -1.37 3.75
N PHE A 73 -7.04 -1.93 4.74
CA PHE A 73 -6.71 -3.35 4.79
C PHE A 73 -7.93 -4.21 5.12
N TYR A 74 -8.79 -3.72 6.01
CA TYR A 74 -10.07 -4.36 6.30
C TYR A 74 -11.02 -4.37 5.10
N SER A 75 -11.04 -3.30 4.30
CA SER A 75 -11.77 -3.25 3.02
C SER A 75 -11.25 -4.30 2.03
N MET A 76 -9.93 -4.52 1.96
CA MET A 76 -9.36 -5.60 1.14
C MET A 76 -9.69 -6.99 1.69
N LEU A 77 -9.70 -7.19 3.00
CA LEU A 77 -10.11 -8.46 3.64
C LEU A 77 -11.54 -8.84 3.24
N ARG A 78 -12.48 -7.91 3.40
CA ARG A 78 -13.91 -8.17 3.13
C ARG A 78 -14.24 -8.24 1.65
N ALA A 79 -13.39 -7.69 0.78
CA ALA A 79 -13.53 -7.80 -0.67
C ALA A 79 -13.31 -9.25 -1.16
N ILE A 80 -12.65 -10.10 -0.38
CA ILE A 80 -12.39 -11.50 -0.73
C ILE A 80 -13.64 -12.35 -0.46
N THR A 81 -14.54 -12.35 -1.43
CA THR A 81 -15.72 -13.22 -1.48
C THR A 81 -15.49 -14.44 -2.37
N GLY A 82 -16.43 -15.38 -2.37
CA GLY A 82 -16.34 -16.58 -3.22
C GLY A 82 -16.18 -16.24 -4.71
N GLU A 83 -16.85 -15.20 -5.18
CA GLU A 83 -16.71 -14.72 -6.57
C GLU A 83 -15.31 -14.12 -6.82
N MET A 84 -14.80 -13.33 -5.88
CA MET A 84 -13.48 -12.72 -5.96
C MET A 84 -12.37 -13.77 -6.02
N MET A 85 -12.55 -14.92 -5.36
CA MET A 85 -11.59 -16.03 -5.43
C MET A 85 -11.36 -16.53 -6.85
N TYR A 86 -12.40 -16.58 -7.70
CA TYR A 86 -12.23 -16.94 -9.12
C TYR A 86 -11.40 -15.91 -9.87
N ALA A 87 -11.57 -14.61 -9.58
CA ALA A 87 -10.74 -13.56 -10.15
C ALA A 87 -9.27 -13.70 -9.71
N LEU A 88 -9.02 -13.99 -8.44
CA LEU A 88 -7.66 -14.23 -7.93
C LEU A 88 -7.03 -15.48 -8.54
N ILE A 89 -7.78 -16.58 -8.70
CA ILE A 89 -7.34 -17.79 -9.40
C ILE A 89 -6.96 -17.45 -10.85
N ALA A 90 -7.79 -16.67 -11.54
CA ALA A 90 -7.47 -16.20 -12.89
C ALA A 90 -6.16 -15.39 -12.91
N CYS A 91 -5.94 -14.51 -11.93
CA CYS A 91 -4.66 -13.79 -11.79
C CYS A 91 -3.47 -14.74 -11.57
N VAL A 92 -3.61 -15.79 -10.76
CA VAL A 92 -2.56 -16.80 -10.55
C VAL A 92 -2.27 -17.57 -11.84
N VAL A 93 -3.31 -18.00 -12.56
CA VAL A 93 -3.16 -18.68 -13.86
C VAL A 93 -2.46 -17.79 -14.87
N LEU A 94 -2.91 -16.53 -15.01
CA LEU A 94 -2.32 -15.57 -15.94
C LEU A 94 -0.86 -15.25 -15.58
N GLY A 95 -0.56 -15.04 -14.29
CA GLY A 95 0.79 -14.76 -13.80
C GLY A 95 1.73 -15.94 -14.01
N ALA A 96 1.30 -17.15 -13.68
CA ALA A 96 2.07 -18.37 -13.89
C ALA A 96 2.29 -18.64 -15.39
N GLY A 97 1.23 -18.53 -16.19
CA GLY A 97 1.30 -18.67 -17.65
C GLY A 97 2.28 -17.68 -18.26
N PHE A 98 2.16 -16.39 -17.94
CA PHE A 98 3.09 -15.36 -18.38
C PHE A 98 4.53 -15.68 -17.96
N GLY A 99 4.75 -16.10 -16.72
CA GLY A 99 6.06 -16.51 -16.22
C GLY A 99 6.65 -17.70 -16.99
N ILE A 100 5.85 -18.70 -17.32
CA ILE A 100 6.32 -19.90 -18.04
C ILE A 100 6.63 -19.58 -19.51
N PHE A 101 5.73 -18.86 -20.20
CA PHE A 101 5.83 -18.60 -21.64
C PHE A 101 6.84 -17.50 -21.97
N LYS A 102 6.95 -16.45 -21.14
CA LYS A 102 7.78 -15.28 -21.46
C LYS A 102 9.16 -15.30 -20.80
N SER A 103 9.39 -16.15 -19.80
CA SER A 103 10.69 -16.15 -19.09
C SER A 103 11.77 -16.95 -19.81
N LYS A 104 13.00 -16.47 -19.71
CA LYS A 104 14.23 -17.19 -20.08
C LYS A 104 14.72 -18.11 -18.96
N LEU A 105 13.84 -18.54 -18.05
CA LEU A 105 14.19 -19.39 -16.92
C LEU A 105 14.47 -20.82 -17.39
N PRO A 106 15.34 -21.57 -16.68
CA PRO A 106 15.61 -22.97 -17.01
C PRO A 106 14.35 -23.83 -16.87
N SER A 107 14.26 -24.91 -17.65
CA SER A 107 13.08 -25.79 -17.73
C SER A 107 12.63 -26.32 -16.37
N LEU A 108 13.58 -26.58 -15.47
CA LEU A 108 13.31 -27.01 -14.09
C LEU A 108 12.54 -25.95 -13.30
N VAL A 109 12.95 -24.68 -13.37
CA VAL A 109 12.28 -23.58 -12.65
C VAL A 109 10.88 -23.35 -13.21
N LYS A 110 10.71 -23.47 -14.53
CA LYS A 110 9.37 -23.41 -15.15
C LYS A 110 8.46 -24.53 -14.66
N GLY A 111 8.98 -25.75 -14.52
CA GLY A 111 8.27 -26.89 -13.93
C GLY A 111 7.85 -26.63 -12.47
N VAL A 112 8.77 -26.10 -11.66
CA VAL A 112 8.47 -25.71 -10.26
C VAL A 112 7.37 -24.65 -10.19
N VAL A 113 7.45 -23.60 -11.03
CA VAL A 113 6.42 -22.55 -11.10
C VAL A 113 5.06 -23.13 -11.48
N ALA A 114 5.00 -24.04 -12.45
CA ALA A 114 3.77 -24.69 -12.87
C ALA A 114 3.15 -25.53 -11.72
N VAL A 115 3.95 -26.35 -11.04
CA VAL A 115 3.49 -27.15 -9.90
C VAL A 115 3.02 -26.25 -8.76
N ALA A 116 3.78 -25.21 -8.41
CA ALA A 116 3.41 -24.27 -7.36
C ALA A 116 2.09 -23.55 -7.68
N ALA A 117 1.87 -23.16 -8.94
CA ALA A 117 0.61 -22.55 -9.37
C ALA A 117 -0.57 -23.52 -9.25
N VAL A 118 -0.41 -24.79 -9.66
CA VAL A 118 -1.45 -25.81 -9.53
C VAL A 118 -1.78 -26.06 -8.06
N VAL A 119 -0.78 -26.18 -7.19
CA VAL A 119 -0.99 -26.35 -5.74
C VAL A 119 -1.69 -25.13 -5.15
N ALA A 120 -1.27 -23.91 -5.50
CA ALA A 120 -1.93 -22.70 -5.03
C ALA A 120 -3.39 -22.64 -5.46
N ILE A 121 -3.71 -22.96 -6.72
CA ILE A 121 -5.08 -23.01 -7.23
C ILE A 121 -5.90 -24.06 -6.49
N ALA A 122 -5.34 -25.26 -6.26
CA ALA A 122 -6.01 -26.31 -5.50
C ALA A 122 -6.33 -25.85 -4.06
N LEU A 123 -5.38 -25.19 -3.38
CA LEU A 123 -5.61 -24.60 -2.05
C LEU A 123 -6.67 -23.50 -2.08
N MET A 124 -6.65 -22.64 -3.11
CA MET A 124 -7.63 -21.58 -3.29
C MET A 124 -9.05 -22.09 -3.53
N LEU A 125 -9.20 -23.27 -4.14
CA LEU A 125 -10.48 -23.94 -4.34
C LEU A 125 -10.93 -24.78 -3.13
N SER A 126 -9.99 -25.22 -2.29
CA SER A 126 -10.27 -26.13 -1.16
C SER A 126 -10.49 -25.41 0.17
N ILE A 127 -9.97 -24.19 0.33
CA ILE A 127 -10.04 -23.42 1.57
C ILE A 127 -11.00 -22.24 1.39
N ASP A 128 -11.80 -21.96 2.41
CA ASP A 128 -12.78 -20.87 2.42
C ASP A 128 -12.18 -19.50 2.09
N ALA A 129 -12.95 -18.67 1.39
CA ALA A 129 -12.60 -17.30 1.06
C ALA A 129 -12.25 -16.44 2.30
N LYS A 130 -12.83 -16.75 3.47
CA LYS A 130 -12.52 -16.06 4.74
C LYS A 130 -11.05 -16.15 5.10
N PHE A 131 -10.42 -17.31 4.91
CA PHE A 131 -8.99 -17.49 5.16
C PHE A 131 -8.17 -16.64 4.19
N TRP A 132 -8.52 -16.66 2.90
CA TRP A 132 -7.85 -15.87 1.88
C TRP A 132 -8.01 -14.36 2.08
N GLY A 133 -9.12 -13.91 2.65
CA GLY A 133 -9.29 -12.52 3.09
C GLY A 133 -8.23 -12.10 4.12
N VAL A 134 -7.93 -12.96 5.09
CA VAL A 134 -6.85 -12.71 6.07
C VAL A 134 -5.48 -12.71 5.40
N VAL A 135 -5.23 -13.65 4.48
CA VAL A 135 -3.98 -13.71 3.69
C VAL A 135 -3.80 -12.45 2.86
N VAL A 136 -4.86 -11.94 2.22
CA VAL A 136 -4.84 -10.70 1.44
C VAL A 136 -4.59 -9.50 2.34
N MET A 137 -5.24 -9.41 3.50
CA MET A 137 -5.01 -8.32 4.46
C MET A 137 -3.56 -8.28 4.93
N GLY A 138 -3.02 -9.41 5.40
CA GLY A 138 -1.63 -9.50 5.84
C GLY A 138 -0.64 -9.28 4.69
N GLY A 139 -0.93 -9.86 3.53
CA GLY A 139 -0.15 -9.70 2.30
C GLY A 139 -0.07 -8.25 1.85
N ALA A 140 -1.14 -7.47 2.00
CA ALA A 140 -1.16 -6.05 1.64
C ALA A 140 -0.21 -5.22 2.53
N VAL A 141 -0.02 -5.58 3.79
CA VAL A 141 0.98 -4.92 4.64
C VAL A 141 2.39 -5.44 4.30
N ILE A 142 2.54 -6.76 4.16
CA ILE A 142 3.82 -7.43 3.93
C ILE A 142 4.45 -7.01 2.59
N ILE A 143 3.65 -6.77 1.54
CA ILE A 143 4.17 -6.41 0.22
C ILE A 143 5.00 -5.11 0.23
N LEU A 144 4.74 -4.20 1.17
CA LEU A 144 5.49 -2.96 1.33
C LEU A 144 6.95 -3.20 1.71
N PHE A 145 7.25 -4.27 2.45
CA PHE A 145 8.63 -4.64 2.78
C PHE A 145 9.43 -5.06 1.54
N PHE A 146 8.75 -5.52 0.48
CA PHE A 146 9.39 -5.92 -0.76
C PHE A 146 9.62 -4.76 -1.73
N LEU A 147 9.25 -3.52 -1.38
CA LEU A 147 9.48 -2.33 -2.21
C LEU A 147 10.90 -2.19 -2.76
N PRO A 148 11.99 -2.46 -1.98
CA PRO A 148 13.36 -2.37 -2.51
C PRO A 148 13.66 -3.33 -3.67
N TRP A 149 12.90 -4.42 -3.80
CA TRP A 149 13.04 -5.41 -4.89
C TRP A 149 12.01 -5.22 -6.00
N LEU A 150 10.83 -4.67 -5.67
CA LEU A 150 9.75 -4.43 -6.60
C LEU A 150 9.97 -3.19 -7.45
N ASP A 151 10.47 -2.10 -6.87
CA ASP A 151 10.79 -0.88 -7.61
C ASP A 151 12.15 -1.01 -8.29
N GLN A 152 12.11 -1.18 -9.61
CA GLN A 152 13.30 -1.40 -10.43
C GLN A 152 13.57 -0.22 -11.35
N SER A 153 13.04 0.96 -11.01
CA SER A 153 13.25 2.18 -11.77
C SER A 153 14.71 2.64 -11.73
N PRO A 154 15.28 3.08 -12.87
CA PRO A 154 16.64 3.62 -12.90
C PRO A 154 16.79 4.93 -12.11
N ALA A 155 15.71 5.70 -11.93
CA ALA A 155 15.75 6.96 -11.18
C ALA A 155 15.11 6.81 -9.79
N ARG A 156 15.91 7.01 -8.73
CA ARG A 156 15.43 6.88 -7.35
C ARG A 156 14.34 7.91 -7.00
N SER A 157 14.58 9.19 -7.28
CA SER A 157 13.64 10.27 -6.97
C SER A 157 12.54 10.38 -8.03
N ILE A 158 11.28 10.43 -7.57
CA ILE A 158 10.10 10.63 -8.43
C ILE A 158 10.16 11.92 -9.27
N ARG A 159 10.95 12.91 -8.85
CA ARG A 159 11.14 14.17 -9.58
C ARG A 159 11.73 13.96 -10.98
N TYR A 160 12.54 12.92 -11.14
CA TYR A 160 13.22 12.59 -12.39
C TYR A 160 12.58 11.43 -13.15
N ARG A 161 11.51 10.82 -12.59
CA ARG A 161 10.76 9.78 -13.28
C ARG A 161 9.82 10.39 -14.35
N PRO A 162 9.41 9.59 -15.35
CA PRO A 162 8.37 9.99 -16.29
C PRO A 162 7.14 10.56 -15.59
N SER A 163 6.52 11.60 -16.16
CA SER A 163 5.39 12.31 -15.53
C SER A 163 4.20 11.39 -15.27
N TRP A 164 3.96 10.39 -16.11
CA TRP A 164 2.89 9.42 -15.94
C TRP A 164 3.03 8.56 -14.68
N HIS A 165 4.26 8.36 -14.15
CA HIS A 165 4.44 7.69 -12.85
C HIS A 165 3.74 8.48 -11.76
N LYS A 166 3.87 9.82 -11.75
CA LYS A 166 3.20 10.68 -10.75
C LYS A 166 1.68 10.51 -10.79
N TRP A 167 1.10 10.43 -11.99
CA TRP A 167 -0.33 10.16 -12.16
C TRP A 167 -0.70 8.77 -11.65
N LEU A 168 0.10 7.74 -11.93
CA LEU A 168 -0.14 6.40 -11.39
C LEU A 168 -0.10 6.37 -9.85
N TYR A 169 0.88 7.04 -9.23
CA TYR A 169 0.94 7.20 -7.77
C TYR A 169 -0.27 7.98 -7.23
N ALA A 170 -0.71 9.03 -7.92
CA ALA A 170 -1.90 9.78 -7.53
C ALA A 170 -3.16 8.89 -7.58
N VAL A 171 -3.34 8.11 -8.64
CA VAL A 171 -4.43 7.13 -8.77
C VAL A 171 -4.35 6.07 -7.67
N PHE A 172 -3.14 5.62 -7.31
CA PHE A 172 -2.95 4.70 -6.19
C PHE A 172 -3.37 5.31 -4.85
N VAL A 173 -3.00 6.55 -4.58
CA VAL A 173 -3.43 7.26 -3.36
C VAL A 173 -4.96 7.39 -3.33
N VAL A 174 -5.59 7.73 -4.45
CA VAL A 174 -7.05 7.80 -4.56
C VAL A 174 -7.69 6.46 -4.25
N TRP A 175 -7.21 5.36 -4.85
CA TRP A 175 -7.72 4.02 -4.55
C TRP A 175 -7.54 3.63 -3.08
N PHE A 176 -6.39 3.95 -2.50
CA PHE A 176 -6.13 3.68 -1.08
C PHE A 176 -7.09 4.43 -0.16
N VAL A 177 -7.40 5.70 -0.47
CA VAL A 177 -8.40 6.50 0.26
C VAL A 177 -9.82 5.96 0.06
N VAL A 178 -10.17 5.53 -1.15
CA VAL A 178 -11.48 4.89 -1.42
C VAL A 178 -11.63 3.61 -0.59
N LEU A 179 -10.60 2.76 -0.54
CA LEU A 179 -10.59 1.57 0.31
C LEU A 179 -10.68 1.94 1.79
N ALA A 180 -9.98 2.98 2.23
CA ALA A 180 -10.06 3.49 3.60
C ALA A 180 -11.50 3.88 3.97
N TYR A 181 -12.16 4.63 3.08
CA TYR A 181 -13.54 5.06 3.27
C TYR A 181 -14.51 3.87 3.30
N LEU A 182 -14.41 2.95 2.33
CA LEU A 182 -15.29 1.77 2.27
C LEU A 182 -15.05 0.77 3.41
N GLY A 183 -13.87 0.78 4.03
CA GLY A 183 -13.60 0.00 5.23
C GLY A 183 -14.34 0.50 6.48
N VAL A 184 -14.71 1.79 6.51
CA VAL A 184 -15.55 2.35 7.58
C VAL A 184 -17.02 2.07 7.32
N GLN A 185 -17.45 2.00 6.06
CA GLN A 185 -18.85 1.86 5.70
C GLN A 185 -19.40 0.44 5.92
N PRO A 186 -20.72 0.29 6.14
CA PRO A 186 -21.35 -1.01 6.14
C PRO A 186 -21.22 -1.68 4.75
N PRO A 187 -21.18 -3.02 4.68
CA PRO A 187 -21.09 -3.70 3.41
C PRO A 187 -22.32 -3.40 2.54
N SER A 188 -22.07 -3.07 1.28
CA SER A 188 -23.08 -2.77 0.28
C SER A 188 -22.71 -3.41 -1.06
N PRO A 189 -23.67 -3.75 -1.94
CA PRO A 189 -23.37 -4.40 -3.22
C PRO A 189 -22.39 -3.60 -4.10
N ILE A 190 -22.55 -2.27 -4.14
CA ILE A 190 -21.66 -1.40 -4.92
C ILE A 190 -20.30 -1.27 -4.24
N GLY A 191 -20.29 -1.03 -2.92
CA GLY A 191 -19.05 -0.90 -2.15
C GLY A 191 -18.18 -2.16 -2.21
N GLU A 192 -18.80 -3.34 -2.25
CA GLU A 192 -18.10 -4.61 -2.43
C GLU A 192 -17.36 -4.65 -3.78
N ARG A 193 -18.05 -4.35 -4.89
CA ARG A 193 -17.43 -4.35 -6.23
C ARG A 193 -16.30 -3.32 -6.34
N VAL A 194 -16.50 -2.12 -5.78
CA VAL A 194 -15.47 -1.09 -5.76
C VAL A 194 -14.27 -1.54 -4.93
N SER A 195 -14.49 -2.16 -3.77
CA SER A 195 -13.41 -2.69 -2.93
C SER A 195 -12.65 -3.83 -3.62
N GLN A 196 -13.35 -4.69 -4.38
CA GLN A 196 -12.72 -5.74 -5.19
C GLN A 196 -11.80 -5.14 -6.26
N VAL A 197 -12.28 -4.18 -7.05
CA VAL A 197 -11.46 -3.50 -8.06
C VAL A 197 -10.27 -2.79 -7.41
N GLY A 198 -10.50 -2.10 -6.28
CA GLY A 198 -9.44 -1.43 -5.53
C GLY A 198 -8.39 -2.39 -4.99
N THR A 199 -8.80 -3.57 -4.53
CA THR A 199 -7.89 -4.63 -4.06
C THR A 199 -7.03 -5.16 -5.21
N LEU A 200 -7.63 -5.45 -6.37
CA LEU A 200 -6.87 -5.88 -7.55
C LEU A 200 -5.92 -4.78 -8.04
N PHE A 201 -6.35 -3.52 -8.00
CA PHE A 201 -5.50 -2.39 -8.34
C PHE A 201 -4.33 -2.24 -7.35
N TYR A 202 -4.58 -2.37 -6.04
CA TYR A 202 -3.57 -2.29 -5.00
C TYR A 202 -2.46 -3.33 -5.22
N PHE A 203 -2.82 -4.61 -5.33
CA PHE A 203 -1.84 -5.66 -5.57
C PHE A 203 -1.23 -5.57 -6.96
N GLY A 204 -2.02 -5.24 -7.99
CA GLY A 204 -1.53 -5.03 -9.35
C GLY A 204 -0.47 -3.92 -9.40
N PHE A 205 -0.66 -2.82 -8.67
CA PHE A 205 0.30 -1.73 -8.57
C PHE A 205 1.68 -2.23 -8.08
N PHE A 206 1.72 -2.99 -6.98
CA PHE A 206 2.99 -3.51 -6.45
C PHE A 206 3.55 -4.68 -7.25
N LEU A 207 2.72 -5.67 -7.59
CA LEU A 207 3.17 -6.87 -8.28
C LEU A 207 3.64 -6.58 -9.71
N LEU A 208 3.05 -5.60 -10.39
CA LEU A 208 3.50 -5.18 -11.73
C LEU A 208 4.61 -4.12 -11.68
N MET A 209 4.98 -3.63 -10.50
CA MET A 209 6.02 -2.60 -10.31
C MET A 209 7.36 -2.94 -10.95
N PRO A 210 7.86 -4.20 -10.93
CA PRO A 210 9.10 -4.57 -11.62
C PRO A 210 9.10 -4.25 -13.13
N TRP A 211 7.93 -4.20 -13.75
CA TRP A 211 7.77 -3.86 -15.15
C TRP A 211 7.48 -2.38 -15.35
N TRP A 212 6.40 -1.86 -14.75
CA TRP A 212 5.96 -0.50 -15.07
C TRP A 212 6.93 0.58 -14.54
N SER A 213 7.65 0.33 -13.44
CA SER A 213 8.61 1.29 -12.88
C SER A 213 9.83 1.54 -13.80
N ARG A 214 10.09 0.63 -14.74
CA ARG A 214 11.16 0.73 -15.74
C ARG A 214 10.71 1.40 -17.04
N LEU A 215 9.41 1.56 -17.25
CA LEU A 215 8.88 2.10 -18.50
C LEU A 215 9.01 3.63 -18.52
N GLY A 216 9.41 4.15 -19.68
CA GLY A 216 9.62 5.57 -19.96
C GLY A 216 11.06 6.03 -19.71
N GLU A 217 11.38 7.22 -20.22
CA GLU A 217 12.72 7.79 -20.14
C GLU A 217 12.83 8.73 -18.92
N PRO A 218 13.76 8.46 -17.98
CA PRO A 218 14.01 9.37 -16.88
C PRO A 218 14.65 10.68 -17.35
N LYS A 219 14.34 11.76 -16.64
CA LYS A 219 15.06 13.02 -16.78
C LYS A 219 16.49 12.86 -16.24
N PRO A 220 17.46 13.63 -16.74
CA PRO A 220 18.81 13.62 -16.20
C PRO A 220 18.77 13.99 -14.71
N VAL A 221 19.39 13.14 -13.90
CA VAL A 221 19.57 13.37 -12.46
C VAL A 221 20.85 14.19 -12.29
N PRO A 222 20.84 15.29 -11.51
CA PRO A 222 22.05 16.06 -11.23
C PRO A 222 23.14 15.20 -10.58
N ASP A 223 24.39 15.42 -10.97
CA ASP A 223 25.54 14.72 -10.40
C ASP A 223 25.81 15.09 -8.93
N ARG A 224 25.35 16.29 -8.52
CA ARG A 224 25.46 16.82 -7.16
C ARG A 224 24.19 17.52 -6.73
N VAL A 225 24.06 17.75 -5.42
CA VAL A 225 22.92 18.48 -4.85
C VAL A 225 22.91 19.91 -5.40
N THR A 226 21.87 20.24 -6.15
CA THR A 226 21.63 21.61 -6.61
C THR A 226 20.87 22.36 -5.51
N PHE A 227 21.57 23.20 -4.75
CA PHE A 227 20.95 24.12 -3.80
C PHE A 227 20.75 25.49 -4.45
N ALA A 228 19.52 25.97 -4.49
CA ALA A 228 19.22 27.37 -4.74
C ALA A 228 18.83 27.97 -3.38
N ALA A 229 19.60 28.96 -2.91
CA ALA A 229 19.23 29.70 -1.71
C ALA A 229 17.87 30.39 -1.97
N HIS A 230 16.93 30.18 -1.07
CA HIS A 230 15.64 30.89 -1.06
C HIS A 230 15.80 32.31 -0.52
#